data_AF-A0A3M0D9X5-F1
#
_entry.id   AF-A0A3M0D9X5-F1
#
_cell.length_a   1.000
_cell.length_b   1.000
_cell.length_c   1.000
_cell.angle_alpha   90.00
_cell.angle_beta   90.00
_cell.angle_gamma   90.00
#
_symmetry.space_group_name_H-M   'P 1'
#
loop_
_entity.id
_entity.type
_entity.pdbx_description
1 polymer ?
#
loop_
_entity_poly.entity_id
_entity_poly.type
_entity_poly.pdbx_seq_one_letter_code
_entity_poly.pdbx_strand_id
1 'polypeptide(L)' 'MTQSKQLQSKIVDKLGVMRDDIHVTSDEDALTFYLPPDKLEEAETILDRDLEVLEEHEHEYLVKADIQ' A
#
# COMPACT_ATOMS: atom_id res chain seq x y z
N MET A 1 -6.85 16.71 6.92
CA MET A 1 -6.73 15.23 6.93
C MET A 1 -5.27 14.90 7.18
N THR A 2 -4.97 13.83 7.94
CA THR A 2 -3.59 13.35 8.09
C THR A 2 -3.12 12.70 6.78
N GLN A 3 -1.82 12.74 6.48
CA GLN A 3 -1.24 12.12 5.28
C GLN A 3 -1.58 10.63 5.18
N SER A 4 -1.57 9.93 6.32
CA SER A 4 -1.99 8.53 6.44
C SER A 4 -3.40 8.27 5.89
N LYS A 5 -4.36 9.12 6.23
CA LYS A 5 -5.75 9.00 5.76
C LYS A 5 -5.89 9.28 4.26
N GLN A 6 -5.07 10.19 3.72
CA GLN A 6 -5.06 10.49 2.29
C GLN A 6 -4.48 9.32 1.49
N LEU A 7 -3.36 8.77 1.95
CA LEU A 7 -2.75 7.59 1.34
C LEU A 7 -3.68 6.38 1.40
N GLN A 8 -4.27 6.11 2.57
CA GLN A 8 -5.24 5.03 2.74
C GLN A 8 -6.45 5.19 1.81
N SER A 9 -6.97 6.41 1.62
CA SER A 9 -8.05 6.66 0.65
C SER A 9 -7.61 6.34 -0.77
N LYS A 10 -6.40 6.75 -1.19
CA LYS A 10 -5.88 6.42 -2.53
C LYS A 10 -5.77 4.92 -2.73
N ILE A 11 -5.22 4.19 -1.76
CA ILE A 11 -5.10 2.73 -1.82
C ILE A 11 -6.47 2.07 -2.02
N VAL A 12 -7.48 2.48 -1.24
CA VAL A 12 -8.85 1.96 -1.38
C VAL A 12 -9.47 2.35 -2.74
N ASP A 13 -9.45 3.65 -3.07
CA ASP A 13 -10.20 4.19 -4.20
C ASP A 13 -9.57 3.87 -5.57
N LYS A 14 -8.25 3.65 -5.61
CA LYS A 14 -7.48 3.47 -6.85
C LYS A 14 -6.95 2.06 -7.03
N LEU A 15 -6.59 1.37 -5.94
CA LEU A 15 -6.06 0.02 -6.02
C LEU A 15 -7.10 -1.05 -5.67
N GLY A 16 -8.26 -0.66 -5.13
CA GLY A 16 -9.34 -1.59 -4.79
C GLY A 16 -9.05 -2.49 -3.60
N VAL A 17 -8.02 -2.17 -2.80
CA VAL A 17 -7.68 -2.85 -1.56
C VAL A 17 -8.73 -2.52 -0.50
N MET A 18 -9.19 -3.52 0.27
CA MET A 18 -10.14 -3.27 1.34
C MET A 18 -9.48 -2.47 2.46
N ARG A 19 -10.22 -1.51 3.04
CA ARG A 19 -9.71 -0.66 4.12
C ARG A 19 -9.19 -1.49 5.31
N ASP A 20 -9.85 -2.60 5.61
CA ASP A 20 -9.52 -3.48 6.74
C ASP A 20 -8.24 -4.30 6.49
N ASP A 21 -7.77 -4.40 5.25
CA ASP A 21 -6.52 -5.09 4.89
C ASP A 21 -5.30 -4.15 4.93
N ILE A 22 -5.53 -2.84 5.12
CA ILE A 22 -4.46 -1.83 5.21
C ILE A 22 -4.07 -1.65 6.67
N HIS A 23 -2.82 -1.96 6.98
CA HIS A 23 -2.27 -1.85 8.33
C HIS A 23 -1.31 -0.67 8.41
N VAL A 24 -1.27 0.00 9.57
CA VAL A 24 -0.27 1.04 9.86
C VAL A 24 0.90 0.38 10.57
N THR A 25 2.14 0.72 10.20
CA THR A 25 3.34 0.23 10.90
C THR A 25 3.38 0.71 12.35
N SER A 26 4.12 -0.01 13.20
CA SER A 26 4.26 0.34 14.63
C SER A 26 4.79 1.75 14.87
N ASP A 27 5.59 2.28 13.95
CA ASP A 27 6.17 3.62 14.01
C ASP A 27 5.27 4.71 13.39
N GLU A 28 4.06 4.32 12.94
CA GLU A 28 3.04 5.16 12.30
C GLU A 28 3.52 5.94 11.06
N ASP A 29 4.62 5.47 10.45
CA ASP A 29 5.33 6.11 9.35
C ASP A 29 5.06 5.48 7.99
N ALA A 30 4.38 4.33 7.95
CA ALA A 30 4.05 3.62 6.71
C ALA A 30 2.72 2.85 6.80
N LEU A 31 2.19 2.49 5.64
CA LEU A 31 1.08 1.56 5.49
C LEU A 31 1.56 0.27 4.85
N THR A 32 1.03 -0.87 5.28
CA THR A 32 1.22 -2.17 4.62
C THR A 32 -0.10 -2.73 4.12
N PHE A 33 -0.06 -3.40 2.96
CA PHE A 33 -1.22 -4.02 2.33
C PHE A 33 -0.78 -5.09 1.32
N TYR A 34 -1.72 -5.93 0.91
CA TYR A 34 -1.49 -6.95 -0.11
C TYR A 34 -1.86 -6.45 -1.50
N LEU A 35 -1.09 -6.88 -2.51
CA LEU A 35 -1.34 -6.55 -3.91
C LEU A 35 -0.94 -7.72 -4.83
N PRO A 36 -1.66 -8.00 -5.93
CA PRO A 36 -1.20 -8.94 -6.94
C PRO A 36 0.16 -8.51 -7.54
N PRO A 37 1.07 -9.45 -7.85
CA PRO A 37 2.40 -9.14 -8.41
C PRO A 37 2.36 -8.28 -9.68
N ASP A 38 1.36 -8.48 -10.54
CA ASP A 38 1.16 -7.75 -11.80
C ASP A 38 0.67 -6.30 -11.60
N LYS A 39 0.27 -5.95 -10.37
CA LYS A 39 -0.22 -4.62 -10.01
C LYS A 39 0.82 -3.73 -9.35
N LEU A 40 2.01 -4.25 -9.02
CA LEU A 40 3.03 -3.51 -8.25
C LEU A 40 3.43 -2.20 -8.92
N GLU A 41 3.84 -2.25 -10.19
CA GLU A 41 4.26 -1.07 -10.97
C GLU A 41 3.11 -0.05 -11.16
N GLU A 42 1.89 -0.54 -11.38
CA GLU A 42 0.69 0.31 -11.46
C GLU A 42 0.43 1.02 -10.12
N ALA A 43 0.59 0.30 -9.01
CA ALA A 43 0.40 0.86 -7.68
C ALA A 43 1.44 1.93 -7.33
N GLU A 44 2.72 1.72 -7.66
CA GLU A 44 3.77 2.73 -7.49
C GLU A 44 3.46 4.01 -8.26
N THR A 45 3.01 3.86 -9.52
CA THR A 45 2.60 4.99 -10.37
C THR A 45 1.38 5.73 -9.82
N ILE A 46 0.35 5.00 -9.36
CA ILE A 46 -0.89 5.59 -8.81
C ILE A 46 -0.63 6.32 -7.49
N LEU A 47 0.20 5.73 -6.64
CA LEU A 47 0.50 6.26 -5.31
C LEU A 47 1.60 7.33 -5.35
N ASP A 48 2.27 7.48 -6.50
CA ASP A 48 3.40 8.39 -6.72
C ASP A 48 4.50 8.17 -5.68
N ARG A 49 4.90 6.89 -5.52
CA ARG A 49 5.89 6.43 -4.55
C ARG A 49 6.39 5.04 -4.90
N ASP A 50 7.60 4.74 -4.46
CA ASP A 50 8.14 3.38 -4.50
C ASP A 50 7.46 2.52 -3.41
N LEU A 51 7.26 1.24 -3.71
CA LEU A 51 6.70 0.25 -2.78
C LEU A 51 7.77 -0.78 -2.42
N GLU A 52 8.03 -0.92 -1.12
CA GLU A 52 8.93 -1.97 -0.64
C GLU A 52 8.17 -3.29 -0.53
N VAL A 53 8.60 -4.31 -1.28
CA VAL A 53 8.06 -5.68 -1.13
C VAL A 53 8.68 -6.31 0.12
N LEU A 54 7.84 -6.57 1.13
CA LEU A 54 8.25 -7.19 2.38
C LEU A 54 8.22 -8.71 2.30
N GLU A 55 7.19 -9.26 1.63
CA GLU A 55 7.01 -10.69 1.45
C GLU A 55 6.43 -11.02 0.08
N GLU A 56 6.95 -12.08 -0.55
CA GLU A 56 6.44 -12.62 -1.80
C GLU A 56 5.66 -13.92 -1.54
N HIS A 57 4.38 -13.93 -1.90
CA HIS A 57 3.53 -15.12 -1.93
C HIS A 57 3.21 -15.49 -3.38
N GLU A 58 2.70 -16.71 -3.61
CA GLU A 58 2.42 -17.23 -4.96
C GLU A 58 1.47 -16.33 -5.78
N HIS A 59 0.60 -15.58 -5.12
CA HIS A 59 -0.43 -14.76 -5.76
C HIS A 59 -0.44 -13.30 -5.33
N GLU A 60 0.36 -12.93 -4.32
CA GLU A 60 0.25 -11.64 -3.65
C GLU A 60 1.60 -11.20 -3.09
N TYR A 61 1.86 -9.91 -3.08
CA TYR A 61 2.97 -9.29 -2.36
C TYR A 61 2.43 -8.53 -1.16
N LEU A 62 3.05 -8.73 0.01
CA LEU A 62 2.91 -7.79 1.11
C LEU A 62 3.84 -6.61 0.83
N VAL A 63 3.28 -5.43 0.63
CA VAL A 63 4.03 -4.22 0.30
C VAL A 63 3.93 -3.17 1.40
N LYS A 64 4.94 -2.30 1.48
CA LYS A 64 5.00 -1.15 2.38
C LYS A 64 5.06 0.15 1.57
N ALA A 65 4.27 1.14 2.02
CA ALA A 65 4.20 2.49 1.45
C ALA A 65 4.42 3.54 2.53
N ASP A 66 5.47 4.37 2.41
CA ASP A 66 5.82 5.38 3.42
C ASP A 66 4.85 6.57 3.44
N ILE A 67 4.39 6.98 4.62
CA ILE A 67 3.56 8.15 4.88
C ILE A 67 4.49 9.38 4.96
N GLN A 68 5.10 9.78 3.84
CA GLN A 68 5.85 11.04 3.73
C GLN A 68 4.95 12.25 3.45
#